data_AF-A0A139QQZ6-F1
#
_entry.id   AF-A0A139QQZ6-F1
#
_cell.length_a   1.000
_cell.length_b   1.000
_cell.length_c   1.000
_cell.angle_alpha   90.00
_cell.angle_beta   90.00
_cell.angle_gamma   90.00
#
_symmetry.space_group_name_H-M   'P 1'
#
loop_
_entity.id
_entity.type
_entity.pdbx_description
1 polymer ?
#
loop_
_entity_poly.entity_id
_entity_poly.type
_entity_poly.pdbx_seq_one_letter_code
_entity_poly.pdbx_strand_id
1 'polypeptide(L)' 'MITNNLGITFVYKSVVQKELDSGKLFEIKLDLPPISHDFTFVWRKNSHFKSLYQDIFKLFLTN' A
#
# COMPACT_ATOMS: atom_id res chain seq x y z
N MET A 1 10.15 14.82 -0.18
CA MET A 1 9.75 15.55 -1.42
C MET A 1 8.41 16.25 -1.21
N ILE A 2 7.32 15.53 -0.97
CA ILE A 2 5.96 16.09 -0.86
C ILE A 2 5.78 16.91 0.42
N THR A 3 6.34 16.43 1.53
CA THR A 3 6.42 17.17 2.80
C THR A 3 7.22 18.48 2.72
N ASN A 4 7.98 18.67 1.64
CA ASN A 4 8.74 19.89 1.37
C ASN A 4 8.02 20.78 0.33
N ASN A 5 6.74 20.50 0.06
CA ASN A 5 5.91 21.24 -0.90
C ASN A 5 6.44 21.22 -2.35
N LEU A 6 7.03 20.11 -2.78
CA LEU A 6 7.64 19.96 -4.11
C LEU A 6 6.74 19.22 -5.14
N GLY A 7 5.43 19.07 -4.87
CA GLY A 7 4.48 18.48 -5.81
C GLY A 7 3.41 17.58 -5.17
N ILE A 8 2.72 16.81 -6.00
CA ILE A 8 1.65 15.86 -5.64
C ILE A 8 2.05 14.42 -6.02
N THR A 9 1.50 13.42 -5.32
CA THR A 9 1.71 11.99 -5.65
C THR A 9 0.46 11.17 -5.34
N PHE A 10 0.43 9.95 -5.85
CA PHE A 10 -0.40 8.87 -5.33
C PHE A 10 0.38 8.04 -4.30
N VAL A 11 -0.21 7.79 -3.14
CA VAL A 11 0.36 7.00 -2.04
C VAL A 11 -0.74 6.20 -1.36
N TYR A 12 -0.37 5.06 -0.78
CA TYR A 12 -1.27 4.32 0.09
C TYR A 12 -1.59 5.15 1.34
N LYS A 13 -2.89 5.29 1.63
CA LYS A 13 -3.37 6.08 2.78
C LYS A 13 -2.75 5.65 4.10
N SER A 14 -2.57 4.34 4.30
CA SER A 14 -1.94 3.78 5.50
C SER A 14 -0.51 4.29 5.74
N VAL A 15 0.22 4.63 4.68
CA VAL A 15 1.62 5.08 4.77
C VAL A 15 1.72 6.55 5.20
N VAL A 16 0.70 7.36 4.93
CA VAL A 16 0.70 8.82 5.18
C VAL A 16 -0.32 9.27 6.23
N GLN A 17 -0.91 8.32 6.96
CA GLN A 17 -1.97 8.63 7.94
C GLN A 17 -1.50 9.63 8.99
N LYS A 18 -0.26 9.49 9.49
CA LYS A 18 0.33 10.42 10.47
C LYS A 18 0.45 11.84 9.91
N GLU A 19 0.85 11.98 8.65
CA GLU A 19 0.98 13.27 7.97
C GLU A 19 -0.38 13.91 7.68
N LEU A 20 -1.40 13.10 7.38
CA LEU A 20 -2.78 13.56 7.26
C LEU A 20 -3.32 14.04 8.62
N ASP A 21 -3.12 13.26 9.68
CA ASP A 21 -3.58 13.58 11.04
C ASP A 21 -2.91 14.85 11.58
N SER A 22 -1.64 15.08 11.21
CA SER A 22 -0.89 16.28 11.59
C SER A 22 -1.12 17.48 10.67
N GLY A 23 -1.92 17.33 9.60
CA GLY A 23 -2.17 18.38 8.60
C GLY A 23 -0.93 18.76 7.78
N LYS A 24 0.12 17.93 7.79
CA LYS A 24 1.35 18.14 7.01
C LYS A 24 1.15 17.77 5.53
N LEU A 25 0.23 16.84 5.26
CA LEU A 25 -0.24 16.48 3.92
C LEU A 25 -1.76 16.63 3.88
N PHE A 26 -2.28 16.91 2.69
CA PHE A 26 -3.71 17.03 2.44
C PHE A 26 -4.12 16.10 1.31
N GLU A 27 -5.25 15.42 1.49
CA GLU A 27 -5.83 14.55 0.47
C GLU A 27 -6.53 15.42 -0.60
N ILE A 28 -6.18 15.19 -1.86
CA ILE A 28 -6.88 15.78 -3.01
C ILE A 28 -7.93 14.78 -3.47
N LYS A 29 -9.22 15.12 -3.31
CA LYS A 29 -10.32 14.30 -3.80
C LYS A 29 -10.39 14.38 -5.32
N LEU A 30 -10.20 13.25 -5.98
CA LEU A 30 -10.35 13.11 -7.43
C LEU A 30 -11.66 12.38 -7.72
N ASP A 31 -12.47 12.91 -8.62
CA ASP A 31 -13.67 12.22 -9.13
C ASP A 31 -13.24 11.22 -10.21
N LEU A 32 -12.54 10.17 -9.76
CA LEU A 32 -12.03 9.10 -10.60
C LEU A 32 -12.38 7.74 -9.97
N PRO A 33 -12.50 6.68 -10.79
CA PRO A 33 -12.63 5.33 -10.26
C PRO A 33 -11.48 4.98 -9.30
N PRO A 34 -11.72 4.14 -8.27
CA PRO A 34 -10.66 3.67 -7.40
C PRO A 34 -9.54 3.02 -8.22
N ILE A 35 -8.30 3.47 -7.98
CA ILE A 35 -7.14 2.85 -8.61
C ILE A 35 -6.89 1.51 -7.92
N SER A 36 -7.19 0.41 -8.61
CA SER A 36 -6.83 -0.94 -8.17
C SER A 36 -5.44 -1.31 -8.67
N HIS A 37 -4.57 -1.77 -7.77
CA HIS A 37 -3.30 -2.36 -8.12
C HIS A 37 -3.35 -3.87 -7.85
N ASP A 38 -3.02 -4.67 -8.86
CA ASP A 38 -2.83 -6.11 -8.68
C ASP A 38 -1.60 -6.35 -7.81
N PHE A 39 -1.80 -7.06 -6.69
CA PHE A 39 -0.71 -7.42 -5.80
C PHE A 39 -0.29 -8.88 -6.05
N THR A 40 0.97 -9.09 -6.42
CA THR A 40 1.51 -10.43 -6.68
C THR A 40 2.48 -10.83 -5.57
N PHE A 41 2.20 -11.95 -4.91
CA PHE A 41 3.12 -12.55 -3.95
C PHE A 41 4.12 -13.45 -4.68
N VAL A 42 5.41 -13.13 -4.56
CA VAL A 42 6.49 -13.88 -5.20
C VAL A 42 7.36 -14.52 -4.13
N TRP A 43 7.63 -15.82 -4.28
CA TRP A 43 8.62 -16.52 -3.47
C TRP A 43 9.44 -17.50 -4.33
N ARG A 44 10.64 -17.83 -3.85
CA ARG A 44 11.54 -18.72 -4.57
C ARG A 44 10.92 -20.11 -4.73
N LYS A 45 10.97 -20.66 -5.95
CA LYS A 45 10.61 -22.05 -6.21
C LYS A 45 11.47 -22.96 -5.31
N ASN A 46 10.82 -23.91 -4.64
CA ASN A 46 11.44 -24.81 -3.65
C ASN A 46 12.02 -24.09 -2.42
N SER A 47 11.49 -22.92 -2.05
CA SER A 47 11.80 -22.32 -0.75
C SER A 47 11.42 -23.28 0.38
N HIS A 48 12.32 -23.44 1.36
CA HIS A 48 12.03 -24.15 2.60
C HIS A 48 10.86 -23.51 3.36
N PHE A 49 10.69 -22.18 3.20
CA PHE A 49 9.61 -21.39 3.80
C PHE A 49 8.34 -21.33 2.96
N LYS A 50 8.18 -22.20 1.95
CA LYS A 50 7.00 -22.16 1.06
C LYS A 50 5.68 -22.20 1.83
N SER A 51 5.57 -23.07 2.83
CA SER A 51 4.36 -23.18 3.67
C SER A 51 4.06 -21.88 4.40
N LEU A 52 5.07 -21.30 5.07
CA LEU A 52 4.95 -20.01 5.76
C LEU A 52 4.45 -18.90 4.82
N TYR A 53 5.01 -18.79 3.62
CA TYR A 53 4.55 -17.79 2.64
C TYR A 53 3.11 -18.02 2.20
N GLN A 54 2.70 -19.28 2.01
CA GLN A 54 1.33 -19.62 1.66
C GLN A 54 0.35 -19.33 2.80
N ASP A 55 0.74 -19.54 4.05
CA ASP A 55 -0.09 -19.24 5.20
C ASP A 55 -0.24 -17.73 5.40
N ILE A 56 0.84 -16.96 5.25
CA ILE A 56 0.77 -15.50 5.20
C ILE A 56 -0.16 -15.05 4.08
N PHE A 57 -0.03 -15.62 2.87
CA PHE A 57 -0.89 -15.29 1.74
C PHE A 57 -2.38 -15.54 2.04
N LYS A 58 -2.74 -16.64 2.70
CA LYS A 58 -4.13 -16.92 3.10
C LYS A 58 -4.69 -15.88 4.08
N LEU A 59 -3.86 -15.29 4.94
CA LEU A 59 -4.29 -14.20 5.83
C LEU A 59 -4.76 -12.97 5.05
N PHE A 60 -4.22 -12.73 3.84
CA PHE A 60 -4.65 -11.64 2.96
C PHE A 60 -5.92 -11.95 2.15
N LEU A 61 -6.34 -13.22 2.05
CA LEU A 61 -7.58 -13.62 1.34
C LEU A 61 -8.82 -13.69 2.24
N THR A 62 -8.64 -13.65 3.56
CA THR A 62 -9.72 -13.89 4.54
C THR A 62 -10.24 -12.58 5.17
N ASN A 63 -9.95 -11.42 4.57
CA ASN A 63 -10.46 -10.11 4.96
C ASN A 63 -11.30 -9.49 3.85
#